data_AF-A0A0N5D888-F1
#
_entry.id   AF-A0A0N5D888-F1
#
_cell.length_a   1.000
_cell.length_b   1.000
_cell.length_c   1.000
_cell.angle_alpha   90.00
_cell.angle_beta   90.00
_cell.angle_gamma   90.00
#
_symmetry.space_group_name_H-M   'P 1'
#
loop_
_entity.id
_entity.type
_entity.pdbx_description
1 polymer ?
#
loop_
_entity_poly.entity_id
_entity_poly.type
_entity_poly.pdbx_seq_one_letter_code
_entity_poly.pdbx_strand_id
1 'polypeptide(L)'
;MVDVECLKNHVAQYKISKDTAGEFHKQLFTKHKDIAAYYNAEHIEPDSIAKSHKFIMYGMQILQSFFTMPQVFGDDRKWRSTLSDFKDHYEEFNIPLSEFIKTKDALIAAMEQHAGGVSDEQRTNWNALIDQAYSDMKEWGWY
;
A
#
# COMPACT_ATOMS: atom_id res chain seq x y z
N MET A 1 -11.15 13.67 -10.25
CA MET A 1 -11.90 13.29 -9.03
C MET A 1 -11.75 11.79 -8.87
N VAL A 2 -11.47 11.30 -7.67
CA VAL A 2 -11.31 9.85 -7.41
C VAL A 2 -12.68 9.18 -7.40
N ASP A 3 -12.87 8.16 -8.23
CA ASP A 3 -14.03 7.26 -8.16
C ASP A 3 -13.80 6.20 -7.09
N VAL A 4 -14.35 6.45 -5.90
CA VAL A 4 -14.22 5.55 -4.77
C VAL A 4 -15.01 4.25 -4.93
N GLU A 5 -16.13 4.24 -5.66
CA GLU A 5 -16.93 3.03 -5.85
C GLU A 5 -16.20 2.03 -6.77
N CYS A 6 -15.52 2.54 -7.81
CA CYS A 6 -14.61 1.74 -8.63
C CYS A 6 -13.55 1.04 -7.77
N LEU A 7 -12.91 1.76 -6.85
CA LEU A 7 -11.88 1.23 -5.97
C LEU A 7 -12.43 0.27 -4.91
N LYS A 8 -13.58 0.59 -4.30
CA LYS A 8 -14.28 -0.28 -3.33
C LYS A 8 -14.61 -1.64 -3.94
N ASN A 9 -15.12 -1.65 -5.16
CA ASN A 9 -15.43 -2.90 -5.88
C ASN A 9 -14.17 -3.70 -6.20
N HIS A 10 -13.08 -3.01 -6.53
CA HIS A 10 -11.79 -3.63 -6.83
C HIS A 10 -11.14 -4.25 -5.58
N VAL A 11 -11.11 -3.56 -4.44
CA VAL A 11 -10.58 -4.13 -3.19
C VAL A 11 -11.36 -5.35 -2.73
N ALA A 12 -12.67 -5.41 -2.99
CA ALA A 12 -13.50 -6.56 -2.66
C ALA A 12 -13.10 -7.85 -3.42
N GLN A 13 -12.39 -7.71 -4.55
CA GLN A 13 -11.86 -8.86 -5.29
C GLN A 13 -10.56 -9.41 -4.69
N TYR A 14 -9.83 -8.61 -3.91
CA TYR A 14 -8.60 -9.03 -3.27
C TYR A 14 -8.87 -9.58 -1.88
N LYS A 15 -8.78 -10.91 -1.73
CA LYS A 15 -8.86 -11.55 -0.41
C LYS A 15 -7.51 -11.49 0.30
N ILE A 16 -7.39 -10.64 1.32
CA ILE A 16 -6.21 -10.64 2.21
C ILE A 16 -6.18 -11.96 3.00
N SER A 17 -5.09 -12.71 2.84
CA SER A 17 -4.86 -13.96 3.55
C SER A 17 -3.37 -14.19 3.74
N LYS A 18 -2.99 -15.25 4.47
CA LYS A 18 -1.58 -15.64 4.64
C LYS A 18 -0.85 -15.89 3.29
N ASP A 19 -1.59 -16.23 2.24
CA ASP A 19 -1.03 -16.59 0.94
C ASP A 19 -0.91 -15.39 0.00
N THR A 20 -1.61 -14.28 0.29
CA THR A 20 -1.68 -13.10 -0.59
C THR A 20 -1.10 -11.84 0.07
N ALA A 21 -1.01 -11.80 1.40
CA ALA A 21 -0.59 -10.61 2.14
C ALA A 21 0.87 -10.21 1.86
N GLY A 22 1.75 -11.19 1.71
CA GLY A 22 3.17 -10.95 1.43
C GLY A 22 3.44 -10.39 0.03
N GLU A 23 2.46 -10.42 -0.89
CA GLU A 23 2.68 -9.97 -2.28
C GLU A 23 3.02 -8.48 -2.36
N PHE A 24 2.42 -7.64 -1.52
CA PHE A 24 2.71 -6.22 -1.50
C PHE A 24 4.21 -5.94 -1.27
N HIS A 25 4.80 -6.53 -0.23
CA HIS A 25 6.22 -6.31 0.07
C HIS A 25 7.13 -6.95 -0.98
N LYS A 26 6.75 -8.11 -1.53
CA LYS A 26 7.46 -8.71 -2.68
C LYS A 26 7.51 -7.73 -3.85
N GLN A 27 6.39 -7.13 -4.23
CA GLN A 27 6.34 -6.16 -5.34
C GLN A 27 7.12 -4.88 -4.99
N LEU A 28 6.97 -4.37 -3.77
CA LEU A 28 7.66 -3.19 -3.29
C LEU A 28 9.17 -3.35 -3.38
N PHE A 29 9.73 -4.45 -2.87
CA PHE A 29 11.18 -4.68 -2.86
C PHE A 29 11.72 -5.07 -4.23
N THR A 30 10.90 -5.66 -5.09
CA THR A 30 11.27 -5.93 -6.49
C THR A 30 11.46 -4.62 -7.27
N LYS A 31 10.58 -3.64 -7.05
CA LYS A 31 10.58 -2.36 -7.78
C LYS A 31 11.47 -1.29 -7.14
N HIS A 32 11.54 -1.29 -5.81
CA HIS A 32 12.25 -0.29 -4.99
C HIS A 32 13.17 -0.98 -3.98
N LYS A 33 14.33 -1.43 -4.46
CA LYS A 33 15.31 -2.15 -3.64
C LYS A 33 15.87 -1.33 -2.49
N ASP A 34 15.89 -0.02 -2.64
CA ASP A 34 16.25 0.94 -1.60
C ASP A 34 15.27 0.90 -0.41
N ILE A 35 13.99 0.62 -0.67
CA ILE A 35 13.00 0.43 0.40
C ILE A 35 13.26 -0.87 1.17
N ALA A 36 13.71 -1.93 0.48
CA ALA A 36 14.02 -3.22 1.12
C ALA A 36 15.10 -3.09 2.20
N ALA A 37 16.05 -2.16 2.05
CA ALA A 37 17.12 -1.92 3.01
C ALA A 37 16.59 -1.51 4.40
N TYR A 38 15.53 -0.72 4.48
CA TYR A 38 14.91 -0.35 5.76
C TYR A 38 14.34 -1.55 6.52
N TYR A 39 14.00 -2.62 5.80
CA TYR A 39 13.49 -3.86 6.39
C TYR A 39 14.57 -4.92 6.63
N ASN A 40 15.85 -4.62 6.32
CA ASN A 40 16.97 -5.56 6.23
C ASN A 40 16.66 -6.73 5.28
N ALA A 41 16.11 -6.41 4.10
CA ALA A 41 15.61 -7.36 3.12
C ALA A 41 16.25 -7.23 1.73
N GLU A 42 17.24 -6.36 1.57
CA GLU A 42 17.92 -6.04 0.30
C GLU A 42 18.64 -7.24 -0.35
N HIS A 43 18.93 -8.28 0.42
CA HIS A 43 19.59 -9.51 -0.03
C HIS A 43 18.63 -10.70 -0.12
N ILE A 44 17.35 -10.52 0.22
CA ILE A 44 16.37 -11.59 0.22
C ILE A 44 15.72 -11.67 -1.16
N GLU A 45 15.70 -12.88 -1.73
CA GLU A 45 14.99 -13.14 -2.98
C GLU A 45 13.50 -12.77 -2.85
N PRO A 46 12.90 -12.03 -3.80
CA PRO A 46 11.53 -11.54 -3.69
C PRO A 46 10.47 -12.60 -3.42
N ASP A 47 10.60 -13.81 -3.98
CA ASP A 47 9.67 -14.91 -3.73
C ASP A 47 9.75 -15.46 -2.30
N SER A 48 10.88 -15.25 -1.62
CA SER A 48 11.03 -15.59 -0.20
C SER A 48 10.36 -14.55 0.70
N ILE A 49 10.26 -13.29 0.26
CA ILE A 49 9.55 -12.22 0.98
C ILE A 49 8.08 -12.62 1.18
N ALA A 50 7.39 -13.02 0.10
CA ALA A 50 5.97 -13.33 0.16
C ALA A 50 5.63 -14.52 1.08
N LYS A 51 6.60 -15.40 1.35
CA LYS A 51 6.45 -16.59 2.21
C LYS A 51 6.91 -16.36 3.66
N SER A 52 7.58 -15.25 3.92
CA SER A 52 8.10 -14.92 5.25
C SER A 52 6.97 -14.52 6.18
N HIS A 53 6.90 -15.15 7.36
CA HIS A 53 5.89 -14.82 8.36
C HIS A 53 5.88 -13.33 8.72
N LYS A 54 7.07 -12.71 8.85
CA LYS A 54 7.24 -11.27 9.10
C LYS A 54 6.52 -10.43 8.04
N PHE A 55 6.78 -10.68 6.76
CA PHE A 55 6.22 -9.88 5.67
C PHE A 55 4.76 -10.21 5.36
N ILE A 56 4.30 -11.41 5.72
CA ILE A 56 2.88 -11.75 5.73
C ILE A 56 2.15 -10.87 6.76
N MET A 57 2.68 -10.75 7.99
CA MET A 57 2.07 -9.90 9.02
C MET A 57 2.05 -8.43 8.62
N TYR A 58 3.18 -7.87 8.18
CA TYR A 58 3.24 -6.49 7.70
C TYR A 58 2.33 -6.26 6.49
N GLY A 59 2.30 -7.23 5.57
CA GLY A 59 1.42 -7.21 4.41
C GLY A 59 -0.06 -7.15 4.79
N MET A 60 -0.49 -7.93 5.78
CA MET A 60 -1.88 -7.92 6.26
C MET A 60 -2.26 -6.54 6.81
N GLN A 61 -1.39 -5.95 7.63
CA GLN A 61 -1.63 -4.63 8.21
C GLN A 61 -1.70 -3.55 7.13
N ILE A 62 -0.68 -3.45 6.27
CA ILE A 62 -0.60 -2.35 5.31
C ILE A 62 -1.66 -2.46 4.20
N LEU A 63 -1.99 -3.67 3.74
CA LEU A 63 -3.07 -3.88 2.78
C LEU A 63 -4.43 -3.53 3.40
N GLN A 64 -4.64 -3.81 4.70
CA GLN A 64 -5.87 -3.40 5.37
C GLN A 64 -6.04 -1.88 5.37
N SER A 65 -4.96 -1.12 5.63
CA SER A 65 -5.00 0.34 5.54
C SER A 65 -5.29 0.81 4.11
N PHE A 66 -4.63 0.23 3.10
CA PHE A 66 -4.92 0.54 1.68
C PHE A 66 -6.38 0.25 1.31
N PHE A 67 -6.94 -0.86 1.77
CA PHE A 67 -8.30 -1.25 1.41
C PHE A 67 -9.35 -0.45 2.18
N THR A 68 -8.95 0.17 3.28
CA THR A 68 -9.77 1.11 4.04
C THR A 68 -9.81 2.49 3.39
N MET A 69 -8.74 2.92 2.69
CA MET A 69 -8.64 4.25 2.08
C MET A 69 -9.88 4.61 1.20
N PRO A 70 -10.32 3.80 0.22
CA PRO A 70 -11.53 4.12 -0.55
C PRO A 70 -12.81 4.24 0.29
N GLN A 71 -12.88 3.55 1.44
CA GLN A 71 -14.06 3.53 2.31
C GLN A 71 -14.22 4.82 3.10
N VAL A 72 -13.10 5.46 3.42
CA VAL A 72 -13.04 6.63 4.32
C VAL A 72 -12.65 7.92 3.59
N PHE A 73 -12.38 7.85 2.28
CA PHE A 73 -12.10 9.02 1.47
C PHE A 73 -13.29 9.99 1.50
N GLY A 74 -13.02 11.24 1.89
CA GLY A 74 -14.04 12.27 2.14
C GLY A 74 -14.57 12.37 3.58
N ASP A 75 -14.16 11.46 4.49
CA ASP A 75 -14.34 11.61 5.94
C ASP A 75 -13.00 11.98 6.57
N ASP A 76 -12.73 13.28 6.72
CA ASP A 76 -11.42 13.82 7.15
C ASP A 76 -10.86 13.14 8.40
N ARG A 77 -11.71 12.85 9.39
CA ARG A 77 -11.28 12.23 10.64
C ARG A 77 -10.82 10.80 10.40
N LYS A 78 -11.61 10.00 9.69
CA LYS A 78 -11.26 8.60 9.40
C LYS A 78 -10.11 8.51 8.41
N TRP A 79 -10.10 9.39 7.41
CA TRP A 79 -9.01 9.52 6.44
C TRP A 79 -7.67 9.76 7.13
N ARG A 80 -7.59 10.80 7.98
CA ARG A 80 -6.39 11.09 8.75
C ARG A 80 -5.97 9.92 9.65
N SER A 81 -6.93 9.23 10.28
CA SER A 81 -6.66 8.05 11.10
C SER A 81 -6.12 6.87 10.28
N THR A 82 -6.64 6.64 9.07
CA THR A 82 -6.10 5.59 8.19
C THR A 82 -4.72 5.96 7.66
N LEU A 83 -4.46 7.25 7.40
CA LEU A 83 -3.14 7.70 6.98
C LEU A 83 -2.09 7.66 8.10
N SER A 84 -2.49 7.82 9.36
CA SER A 84 -1.56 7.65 10.48
C SER A 84 -1.06 6.22 10.61
N ASP A 85 -1.82 5.20 10.20
CA ASP A 85 -1.33 3.82 10.20
C ASP A 85 -0.10 3.65 9.30
N PHE A 86 -0.08 4.30 8.14
CA PHE A 86 1.09 4.31 7.26
C PHE A 86 2.24 5.10 7.87
N LYS A 87 1.96 6.26 8.46
CA LYS A 87 2.96 7.06 9.16
C LYS A 87 3.65 6.26 10.26
N ASP A 88 2.88 5.64 11.14
CA ASP A 88 3.40 4.89 12.28
C ASP A 88 4.23 3.69 11.80
N HIS A 89 3.76 2.97 10.77
CA HIS A 89 4.53 1.91 10.13
C HIS A 89 5.86 2.43 9.56
N TYR A 90 5.85 3.55 8.84
CA TYR A 90 7.05 4.12 8.24
C TYR A 90 8.05 4.59 9.31
N GLU A 91 7.56 5.21 10.39
CA GLU A 91 8.38 5.62 11.53
C GLU A 91 9.01 4.41 12.24
N GLU A 92 8.29 3.30 12.41
CA GLU A 92 8.82 2.07 13.00
C GLU A 92 10.06 1.54 12.25
N PHE A 93 10.06 1.64 10.92
CA PHE A 93 11.17 1.20 10.07
C PHE A 93 12.15 2.32 9.69
N ASN A 94 12.00 3.52 10.27
CA ASN A 94 12.78 4.72 9.92
C ASN A 94 12.74 5.06 8.42
N ILE A 95 11.62 4.76 7.75
CA ILE A 95 11.41 5.07 6.34
C ILE A 95 10.90 6.50 6.24
N PRO A 96 11.55 7.37 5.44
CA PRO A 96 11.03 8.70 5.18
C PRO A 96 9.64 8.63 4.55
N LEU A 97 8.67 9.42 5.02
CA LEU A 97 7.33 9.45 4.42
C LEU A 97 7.34 9.95 2.96
N SER A 98 8.42 10.59 2.50
CA SER A 98 8.67 10.85 1.07
C SER A 98 8.62 9.59 0.21
N GLU A 99 8.93 8.44 0.77
CA GLU A 99 8.93 7.16 0.08
C GLU A 99 7.53 6.57 -0.11
N PHE A 100 6.49 7.08 0.56
CA PHE A 100 5.14 6.55 0.46
C PHE A 100 4.61 6.50 -0.99
N ILE A 101 5.05 7.45 -1.83
CA ILE A 101 4.65 7.49 -3.24
C ILE A 101 5.09 6.24 -4.03
N LYS A 102 6.15 5.56 -3.59
CA LYS A 102 6.66 4.30 -4.17
C LYS A 102 5.78 3.09 -3.85
N THR A 103 4.74 3.24 -3.03
CA THR A 103 3.79 2.15 -2.79
C THR A 103 2.80 1.96 -3.93
N LYS A 104 2.62 2.94 -4.82
CA LYS A 104 1.64 2.90 -5.91
C LYS A 104 1.80 1.69 -6.82
N ASP A 105 2.98 1.54 -7.38
CA ASP A 105 3.30 0.48 -8.33
C ASP A 105 3.34 -0.90 -7.65
N ALA A 106 3.74 -0.95 -6.38
CA ALA A 106 3.67 -2.15 -5.56
C ALA A 106 2.22 -2.59 -5.30
N LEU A 107 1.36 -1.68 -4.85
CA LEU A 107 -0.07 -1.96 -4.62
C LEU A 107 -0.75 -2.37 -5.91
N ILE A 108 -0.57 -1.60 -6.99
CA ILE A 108 -1.20 -1.90 -8.28
C ILE A 108 -0.74 -3.28 -8.79
N ALA A 109 0.55 -3.62 -8.68
CA ALA A 109 1.04 -4.93 -9.09
C ALA A 109 0.47 -6.07 -8.24
N ALA A 110 0.30 -5.86 -6.92
CA ALA A 110 -0.35 -6.85 -6.07
C ALA A 110 -1.84 -7.02 -6.46
N MET A 111 -2.56 -5.92 -6.68
CA MET A 111 -3.95 -5.95 -7.16
C MET A 111 -4.06 -6.66 -8.51
N GLU A 112 -3.13 -6.43 -9.43
CA GLU A 112 -3.11 -7.06 -10.75
C GLU A 112 -3.04 -8.58 -10.67
N GLN A 113 -2.31 -9.11 -9.68
CA GLN A 113 -2.19 -10.56 -9.48
C GLN A 113 -3.38 -11.18 -8.74
N HIS A 114 -3.91 -10.49 -7.73
CA HIS A 114 -4.81 -11.12 -6.74
C HIS A 114 -6.23 -10.55 -6.71
N ALA A 115 -6.51 -9.51 -7.49
CA ALA A 115 -7.84 -8.90 -7.61
C ALA A 115 -8.51 -9.15 -8.98
N GLY A 116 -7.95 -10.05 -9.79
CA GLY A 116 -8.48 -10.36 -11.14
C GLY A 116 -8.00 -9.41 -12.23
N GLY A 117 -6.87 -8.72 -12.01
CA GLY A 117 -6.32 -7.71 -12.92
C GLY A 117 -6.57 -6.28 -12.44
N VAL A 118 -6.03 -5.30 -13.17
CA VAL A 118 -6.29 -3.86 -12.94
C VAL A 118 -6.61 -3.19 -14.27
N SER A 119 -7.82 -2.67 -14.42
CA SER A 119 -8.20 -1.86 -15.58
C SER A 119 -7.50 -0.49 -15.57
N ASP A 120 -7.45 0.18 -16.73
CA ASP A 120 -6.87 1.53 -16.83
C ASP A 120 -7.57 2.54 -15.92
N GLU A 121 -8.89 2.39 -15.77
CA GLU A 121 -9.70 3.19 -14.86
C GLU A 121 -9.33 2.94 -13.39
N GLN A 122 -9.24 1.68 -12.97
CA GLN A 122 -8.84 1.32 -11.61
C GLN A 122 -7.43 1.81 -11.29
N ARG A 123 -6.49 1.67 -12.25
CA ARG A 123 -5.11 2.15 -12.13
C ARG A 123 -5.07 3.67 -11.95
N THR A 124 -5.82 4.40 -12.77
CA THR A 124 -5.92 5.86 -12.70
C THR A 124 -6.46 6.30 -11.34
N ASN A 125 -7.52 5.65 -10.85
CA ASN A 125 -8.13 6.00 -9.56
C ASN A 125 -7.23 5.65 -8.37
N TRP A 126 -6.52 4.51 -8.39
CA TRP A 126 -5.55 4.16 -7.35
C TRP A 126 -4.41 5.18 -7.27
N ASN A 127 -3.85 5.55 -8.43
CA ASN A 127 -2.80 6.57 -8.49
C ASN A 127 -3.29 7.89 -7.91
N ALA A 128 -4.48 8.35 -8.32
CA ALA A 128 -5.06 9.61 -7.83
C ALA A 128 -5.35 9.58 -6.33
N LEU A 129 -5.85 8.46 -5.79
CA LEU A 129 -6.11 8.32 -4.36
C LEU A 129 -4.81 8.36 -3.54
N ILE A 130 -3.75 7.69 -4.01
CA ILE A 130 -2.45 7.69 -3.33
C ILE A 130 -1.74 9.04 -3.47
N ASP A 131 -1.89 9.72 -4.61
CA ASP A 131 -1.42 11.11 -4.78
C ASP A 131 -2.08 12.04 -3.77
N GLN A 132 -3.40 11.94 -3.60
CA GLN A 132 -4.13 12.73 -2.63
C GLN A 132 -3.65 12.43 -1.21
N ALA A 133 -3.52 11.16 -0.84
CA ALA A 133 -3.00 10.76 0.47
C ALA A 133 -1.60 11.33 0.74
N TYR A 134 -0.71 11.25 -0.25
CA TYR A 134 0.63 11.80 -0.16
C TYR A 134 0.61 13.33 0.03
N SER A 135 -0.25 14.03 -0.71
CA SER A 135 -0.45 15.48 -0.57
C SER A 135 -0.97 15.86 0.82
N ASP A 136 -2.00 15.17 1.31
CA ASP A 136 -2.62 15.48 2.59
C ASP A 136 -1.65 15.27 3.76
N MET A 137 -0.86 14.19 3.73
CA MET A 137 0.19 13.97 4.73
C MET A 137 1.22 15.11 4.74
N LYS A 138 1.52 15.71 3.57
CA LYS A 138 2.43 16.87 3.48
C LYS A 138 1.82 18.11 4.11
N GLU A 139 0.56 18.39 3.79
CA GLU A 139 -0.18 19.51 4.34
C GLU A 139 -0.29 19.44 5.88
N TRP A 140 -0.32 18.23 6.44
CA TRP A 140 -0.34 18.02 7.89
C TRP A 140 1.05 18.06 8.56
N GLY A 141 2.12 18.27 7.80
CA GLY A 141 3.48 18.37 8.33
C GLY A 141 4.05 17.05 8.83
N TRP A 142 3.69 15.92 8.23
CA TRP A 142 4.22 14.60 8.60
C TRP A 142 5.56 14.26 7.93
N TYR A 143 6.19 15.23 7.26
CA TYR A 143 7.44 15.06 6.51
C TYR A 143 8.60 15.75 7.19
#